data_AF-A0A1N5Z9R7-F1
#
_entry.id   AF-A0A1N5Z9R7-F1
#
_cell.length_a   1.000
_cell.length_b   1.000
_cell.length_c   1.000
_cell.angle_alpha   90.00
_cell.angle_beta   90.00
_cell.angle_gamma   90.00
#
_symmetry.space_group_name_H-M   'P 1'
#
loop_
_entity.id
_entity.type
_entity.pdbx_description
1 polymer ?
#
loop_
_entity_poly.entity_id
_entity_poly.type
_entity_poly.pdbx_seq_one_letter_code
_entity_poly.pdbx_strand_id
1 'polypeptide(L)'
;MKRLGLGVLFFAWLYGGPFLLVVGLIRRTSTPYTPTPDVARAFGATTDALLTAGLVLNAALPLAGLLLAGWAGERGWRRHFGWSLGGMALLYLAVALFGSMATSTLIGHTPADQESAPPVGHCVPTSGGRGCPGG
;
A
#
# COMPACT_ATOMS: atom_id res chain seq x y z
N MET A 1 -1.73 33.62 8.90
CA MET A 1 -1.33 32.58 7.93
C MET A 1 -0.51 31.44 8.54
N LYS A 2 0.57 31.70 9.31
CA LYS A 2 1.45 30.64 9.89
C LYS A 2 0.72 29.54 10.68
N ARG A 3 -0.28 29.91 11.49
CA ARG A 3 -1.10 28.95 12.28
C ARG A 3 -1.97 28.03 11.43
N LEU A 4 -2.44 28.53 10.28
CA LEU A 4 -3.28 27.79 9.35
C LEU A 4 -2.45 26.69 8.65
N GLY A 5 -1.22 27.01 8.25
CA GLY A 5 -0.29 26.04 7.67
C GLY A 5 0.10 24.91 8.63
N LEU A 6 0.38 25.23 9.91
CA LEU A 6 0.66 24.21 10.93
C LEU A 6 -0.55 23.31 11.20
N GLY A 7 -1.75 23.89 11.20
CA GLY A 7 -3.00 23.13 11.31
C GLY A 7 -3.21 22.19 10.13
N VAL A 8 -3.07 22.68 8.90
CA VAL A 8 -3.16 21.85 7.69
C VAL A 8 -2.14 20.71 7.73
N LEU A 9 -0.91 20.99 8.12
CA LEU A 9 0.15 19.98 8.19
C LEU A 9 -0.18 18.90 9.24
N PHE A 10 -0.67 19.31 10.41
CA PHE A 10 -1.06 18.39 11.48
C PHE A 10 -2.24 17.52 11.06
N PHE A 11 -3.29 18.08 10.44
CA PHE A 11 -4.44 17.31 9.99
C PHE A 11 -4.12 16.42 8.77
N ALA A 12 -3.27 16.89 7.86
CA ALA A 12 -2.75 16.07 6.77
C ALA A 12 -2.00 14.85 7.30
N TRP A 13 -1.20 15.01 8.35
CA TRP A 13 -0.58 13.88 9.03
C TRP A 13 -1.62 12.99 9.73
N LEU A 14 -2.49 13.58 10.56
CA LEU A 14 -3.44 12.88 11.41
C LEU A 14 -4.41 11.99 10.60
N TYR A 15 -4.81 12.44 9.42
CA TYR A 15 -5.73 11.69 8.57
C TYR A 15 -5.03 10.99 7.41
N GLY A 16 -4.13 11.68 6.71
CA GLY A 16 -3.47 11.15 5.51
C GLY A 16 -2.48 10.04 5.80
N GLY A 17 -1.68 10.17 6.86
CA GLY A 17 -0.71 9.15 7.26
C GLY A 17 -1.37 7.81 7.59
N PRO A 18 -2.28 7.76 8.59
CA PRO A 18 -3.02 6.55 8.93
C PRO A 18 -3.83 5.99 7.76
N PHE A 19 -4.46 6.84 6.95
CA PHE A 19 -5.23 6.39 5.79
C PHE A 19 -4.35 5.62 4.80
N LEU A 20 -3.19 6.15 4.41
CA LEU A 20 -2.28 5.48 3.48
C LEU A 20 -1.76 4.16 4.05
N LEU A 21 -1.41 4.13 5.34
CA LEU A 21 -0.93 2.92 6.02
C LEU A 21 -2.02 1.84 6.10
N VAL A 22 -3.26 2.23 6.43
CA VAL A 22 -4.40 1.29 6.47
C VAL A 22 -4.70 0.74 5.09
N VAL A 23 -4.77 1.59 4.06
CA VAL A 23 -5.00 1.14 2.68
C VAL A 23 -3.87 0.23 2.20
N GLY A 24 -2.62 0.59 2.48
CA GLY A 24 -1.45 -0.23 2.14
C GLY A 24 -1.47 -1.60 2.82
N LEU A 25 -1.81 -1.64 4.11
CA LEU A 25 -1.96 -2.89 4.87
C LEU A 25 -3.10 -3.75 4.33
N ILE A 26 -4.28 -3.16 4.08
CA ILE A 26 -5.42 -3.89 3.49
C ILE A 26 -5.01 -4.50 2.15
N ARG A 27 -4.33 -3.75 1.28
CA ARG A 27 -3.86 -4.28 -0.01
C ARG A 27 -2.81 -5.37 0.16
N ARG A 28 -1.95 -5.28 1.17
CA ARG A 28 -0.93 -6.30 1.47
C ARG A 28 -1.53 -7.61 1.98
N THR A 29 -2.59 -7.53 2.78
CA THR A 29 -3.30 -8.70 3.30
C THR A 29 -4.37 -9.24 2.35
N SER A 30 -4.73 -8.47 1.32
CA SER A 30 -5.66 -8.91 0.28
C SER A 30 -4.96 -9.82 -0.72
N THR A 31 -5.66 -10.88 -1.14
CA THR A 31 -5.22 -11.79 -2.20
C THR A 31 -6.13 -11.64 -3.43
N PRO A 32 -6.03 -10.53 -4.19
CA PRO A 32 -6.86 -10.36 -5.37
C PRO A 32 -6.49 -11.39 -6.45
N TYR A 33 -7.49 -11.87 -7.18
CA TYR A 33 -7.26 -12.68 -8.36
C TYR A 33 -6.52 -11.85 -9.42
N THR A 34 -5.36 -12.32 -9.87
CA THR A 34 -4.55 -11.65 -10.88
C THR A 34 -4.33 -12.62 -12.06
N PRO A 35 -5.01 -12.40 -13.21
CA PRO A 35 -5.00 -13.36 -14.31
C PRO A 35 -3.66 -13.45 -15.04
N THR A 36 -2.80 -12.44 -14.89
CA THR A 36 -1.48 -12.40 -15.53
C THR A 36 -0.38 -11.97 -14.56
N PRO A 37 0.88 -12.40 -14.79
CA PRO A 37 2.03 -11.98 -13.98
C PRO A 37 2.27 -10.47 -13.96
N ASP A 38 1.97 -9.77 -15.06
CA ASP A 38 2.13 -8.31 -15.14
C ASP A 38 1.16 -7.57 -14.22
N VAL A 39 -0.08 -8.06 -14.11
CA VAL A 39 -1.09 -7.49 -13.20
C VAL A 39 -0.71 -7.77 -11.73
N ALA A 40 -0.19 -8.95 -11.43
CA ALA A 40 0.33 -9.28 -10.10
C ALA A 40 1.49 -8.35 -9.70
N ARG A 41 2.44 -8.11 -10.61
CA ARG A 41 3.56 -7.17 -10.40
C ARG A 41 3.08 -5.74 -10.20
N ALA A 42 2.15 -5.26 -11.03
CA ALA A 42 1.59 -3.92 -10.90
C ALA A 42 0.85 -3.72 -9.56
N PHE A 43 0.09 -4.72 -9.10
CA PHE A 43 -0.59 -4.67 -7.81
C PHE A 43 0.41 -4.53 -6.65
N GLY A 44 1.46 -5.37 -6.65
CA GLY A 44 2.54 -5.35 -5.66
C GLY A 44 3.28 -4.01 -5.64
N ALA A 45 3.68 -3.49 -6.81
CA ALA A 45 4.36 -2.20 -6.93
C ALA A 45 3.54 -1.05 -6.35
N THR A 46 2.22 -1.01 -6.63
CA THR A 46 1.34 0.01 -6.05
C THR A 46 1.18 -0.16 -4.54
N THR A 47 1.14 -1.39 -4.03
CA THR A 47 1.04 -1.65 -2.58
C THR A 47 2.30 -1.16 -1.87
N ASP A 48 3.47 -1.45 -2.44
CA ASP A 48 4.75 -1.03 -1.90
C ASP A 48 4.91 0.50 -1.94
N ALA A 49 4.50 1.13 -3.05
CA ALA A 49 4.49 2.58 -3.16
C ALA A 49 3.59 3.25 -2.11
N LEU A 50 2.38 2.71 -1.87
CA LEU A 50 1.46 3.24 -0.86
C LEU A 50 1.99 3.09 0.57
N LEU A 51 2.54 1.91 0.91
CA LEU A 51 3.14 1.67 2.22
C LEU A 51 4.37 2.55 2.44
N THR A 52 5.26 2.64 1.45
CA THR A 52 6.45 3.48 1.51
C THR A 52 6.08 4.95 1.66
N ALA A 53 5.15 5.45 0.83
CA ALA A 53 4.67 6.82 0.94
C ALA A 53 4.01 7.10 2.30
N GLY A 54 3.17 6.19 2.77
CA GLY A 54 2.54 6.28 4.10
C GLY A 54 3.57 6.35 5.22
N LEU A 55 4.59 5.49 5.20
CA LEU A 55 5.66 5.48 6.20
C LEU A 55 6.48 6.78 6.17
N VAL A 56 6.91 7.21 4.98
CA VAL A 56 7.72 8.42 4.80
C VAL A 56 6.93 9.66 5.24
N LEU A 57 5.69 9.81 4.80
CA LEU A 57 4.85 10.95 5.19
C LEU A 57 4.51 10.94 6.68
N ASN A 58 4.33 9.76 7.28
CA ASN A 58 4.08 9.61 8.71
C ASN A 58 5.25 10.12 9.56
N ALA A 59 6.49 10.07 9.07
CA ALA A 59 7.66 10.66 9.75
C ALA A 59 7.93 12.11 9.33
N ALA A 60 7.88 12.40 8.03
CA ALA A 60 8.26 13.70 7.51
C ALA A 60 7.34 14.83 7.99
N LEU A 61 6.03 14.60 8.05
CA LEU A 61 5.07 15.65 8.41
C LEU A 61 5.18 16.08 9.88
N PRO A 62 5.24 15.18 10.88
CA PRO A 62 5.48 15.56 12.27
C PRO A 62 6.80 16.29 12.50
N LEU A 63 7.87 15.82 11.86
CA LEU A 63 9.20 16.41 11.98
C LEU A 63 9.22 17.82 11.38
N ALA A 64 8.70 17.98 10.16
CA ALA A 64 8.58 19.29 9.52
C ALA A 64 7.71 20.24 10.36
N GLY A 65 6.60 19.76 10.91
CA GLY A 65 5.71 20.54 11.75
C GLY A 65 6.35 20.97 13.06
N LEU A 66 7.12 20.09 13.69
CA LEU A 66 7.87 20.40 14.91
C LEU A 66 8.94 21.47 14.65
N LEU A 67 9.68 21.36 13.54
CA LEU A 67 10.69 22.33 13.13
C LEU A 67 10.06 23.70 12.83
N LEU A 68 8.98 23.73 12.04
CA LEU A 68 8.28 24.96 11.68
C LEU A 68 7.63 25.62 12.92
N ALA A 69 7.04 24.84 13.82
CA ALA A 69 6.49 25.36 15.08
C ALA A 69 7.61 25.87 16.02
N GLY A 70 8.78 25.24 15.99
CA GLY A 70 10.01 25.68 16.65
C GLY A 70 10.45 27.05 16.18
N TRP A 71 10.61 27.21 14.86
CA TRP A 71 11.02 28.48 14.25
C TRP A 71 9.98 29.58 14.39
N ALA A 72 8.69 29.24 14.41
CA ALA A 72 7.61 30.20 14.61
C ALA A 72 7.38 30.58 16.09
N GLY A 73 8.05 29.93 17.05
CA GLY A 73 7.88 30.18 18.48
C GLY A 73 6.53 29.73 19.06
N GLU A 74 5.76 28.92 18.33
CA GLU A 74 4.40 28.51 18.70
C GLU A 74 4.43 27.29 19.63
N ARG A 75 4.52 27.53 20.95
CA ARG A 75 4.63 26.48 21.98
C ARG A 75 3.47 25.47 21.96
N GLY A 76 2.25 25.91 21.67
CA GLY A 76 1.08 25.03 21.57
C GLY A 76 1.24 24.00 20.45
N TRP A 77 1.59 24.46 19.25
CA TRP A 77 1.83 23.58 18.10
C TRP A 77 3.02 22.65 18.30
N ARG A 78 4.10 23.11 18.94
CA ARG A 78 5.22 22.21 19.30
C ARG A 78 4.77 21.03 20.17
N ARG A 79 3.84 21.24 21.11
CA ARG A 79 3.31 20.17 21.95
C ARG A 79 2.48 19.18 21.13
N HIS A 80 1.63 19.67 20.22
CA HIS A 80 0.87 18.80 19.31
C HIS A 80 1.79 17.97 18.42
N PHE A 81 2.82 18.58 17.84
CA PHE A 81 3.78 17.85 17.02
C PHE A 81 4.66 16.90 17.85
N GLY A 82 4.96 17.23 19.11
CA GLY A 82 5.60 16.31 20.04
C GLY A 82 4.75 15.07 20.30
N TRP A 83 3.45 15.22 20.53
CA TRP A 83 2.52 14.09 20.65
C TRP A 83 2.39 13.30 19.34
N SER A 84 2.45 13.95 18.18
CA SER A 84 2.43 13.24 16.90
C SER A 84 3.65 12.35 16.69
N LEU A 85 4.81 12.63 17.30
CA LEU A 85 5.95 11.70 17.28
C LEU A 85 5.64 10.41 18.05
N GLY A 86 4.92 10.52 19.17
CA GLY A 86 4.39 9.35 19.88
C GLY A 86 3.39 8.57 19.03
N GLY A 87 2.46 9.28 18.37
CA GLY A 87 1.52 8.67 17.42
C GLY A 87 2.21 8.00 16.23
N MET A 88 3.26 8.61 15.70
CA MET A 88 4.10 8.03 14.63
C MET A 88 4.71 6.70 15.08
N ALA A 89 5.31 6.66 16.27
CA ALA A 89 5.90 5.44 16.82
C ALA A 89 4.84 4.34 17.00
N LEU A 90 3.65 4.68 17.52
CA LEU A 90 2.54 3.73 17.64
C LEU A 90 2.06 3.20 16.29
N LEU A 91 1.95 4.06 15.28
CA LEU A 91 1.58 3.65 13.92
C LEU A 91 2.63 2.73 13.30
N TYR A 92 3.91 3.00 13.49
CA TYR A 92 4.99 2.12 13.02
C TYR A 92 4.97 0.76 13.71
N LEU A 93 4.75 0.73 15.03
CA LEU A 93 4.58 -0.51 15.77
C LEU A 93 3.38 -1.31 15.27
N ALA A 94 2.24 -0.65 15.05
CA ALA A 94 1.06 -1.29 14.49
C ALA A 94 1.34 -1.86 13.09
N VAL A 95 1.94 -1.08 12.20
CA VAL A 95 2.30 -1.53 10.84
C VAL A 95 3.28 -2.69 10.86
N ALA A 96 4.28 -2.67 11.76
CA ALA A 96 5.21 -3.78 11.92
C ALA A 96 4.50 -5.06 12.42
N LEU A 97 3.60 -4.92 13.40
CA LEU A 97 2.80 -6.02 13.93
C LEU A 97 1.91 -6.63 12.83
N PHE A 98 1.08 -5.83 12.16
CA PHE A 98 0.20 -6.30 11.10
C PHE A 98 0.98 -6.81 9.88
N GLY A 99 2.11 -6.17 9.55
CA GLY A 99 3.00 -6.62 8.49
C GLY A 99 3.65 -7.97 8.77
N SER A 100 3.95 -8.29 10.04
CA SER A 100 4.48 -9.61 10.44
C SER A 100 3.46 -10.74 10.28
N MET A 101 2.16 -10.41 10.32
CA MET A 101 1.07 -11.37 10.12
C MET A 101 0.77 -11.62 8.64
N ALA A 102 1.25 -10.77 7.74
CA ALA A 102 1.10 -10.96 6.30
C ALA A 102 2.07 -12.05 5.83
N THR A 103 1.59 -13.29 5.78
CA THR A 103 2.30 -14.47 5.29
C THR A 103 2.37 -14.55 3.76
N SER A 104 1.77 -13.59 3.04
CA SER A 104 1.85 -13.47 1.59
C SER A 104 3.16 -12.81 1.16
N THR A 105 3.83 -13.41 0.17
CA THR A 105 4.94 -12.75 -0.51
C THR A 105 4.45 -11.43 -1.12
N LEU A 106 5.28 -10.38 -1.05
CA LEU A 106 5.00 -9.06 -1.66
C LEU A 106 4.79 -9.15 -3.19
N ILE A 107 5.11 -10.30 -3.77
CA ILE A 107 4.85 -10.71 -5.15
C ILE A 107 3.59 -11.58 -5.10
N GLY A 108 2.54 -11.12 -5.78
CA GLY A 108 1.24 -11.81 -5.84
C GLY A 108 1.38 -13.31 -6.10
N HIS A 109 0.54 -14.09 -5.43
CA HIS A 109 0.51 -15.53 -5.57
C HIS A 109 0.19 -15.88 -7.03
N THR A 110 1.20 -16.31 -7.77
CA THR A 110 1.00 -16.95 -9.07
C THR A 110 0.59 -18.38 -8.73
N PRO A 111 -0.64 -18.83 -9.06
CA PRO A 111 -0.99 -20.23 -8.84
C PRO A 111 0.05 -21.09 -9.56
N ALA A 112 0.70 -21.98 -8.82
CA ALA A 112 1.67 -22.94 -9.37
C ALA A 112 1.02 -23.90 -10.38
N ASP A 113 -0.31 -23.89 -10.44
CA ASP A 113 -1.15 -24.83 -11.18
C ASP A 113 -1.83 -24.16 -12.38
N GLN A 114 -1.14 -23.27 -13.11
CA GLN A 114 -1.45 -23.22 -14.53
C GLN A 114 -0.92 -24.52 -15.13
N GLU A 115 -1.75 -25.57 -15.05
CA GLU A 115 -1.63 -26.73 -15.90
C GLU A 115 -1.39 -26.18 -17.31
N SER A 116 -0.18 -26.42 -17.82
CA SER A 116 0.23 -25.99 -19.13
C SER A 116 -0.88 -26.38 -20.10
N ALA A 117 -1.44 -25.40 -20.82
CA ALA A 117 -2.44 -25.66 -21.84
C ALA A 117 -1.92 -26.85 -22.66
N PRO A 118 -2.62 -28.00 -22.67
CA PRO A 118 -2.10 -29.20 -23.29
C PRO A 118 -1.69 -28.82 -24.70
N PRO A 119 -0.47 -29.18 -25.15
CA PRO A 119 -0.07 -28.88 -26.51
C PRO A 119 -1.18 -29.43 -27.41
N VAL A 120 -1.84 -28.54 -28.15
CA VAL A 120 -2.98 -28.90 -28.99
C VAL A 120 -2.43 -29.69 -30.16
N GLY A 121 -2.11 -30.97 -29.92
CA GLY A 121 -1.62 -31.89 -30.93
C GLY A 121 -2.76 -32.46 -31.78
N HIS A 122 -4.02 -32.23 -31.38
CA HIS A 122 -5.20 -32.82 -31.99
C HIS A 122 -6.40 -31.89 -31.76
N CYS A 123 -7.19 -31.63 -32.81
CA CYS A 123 -8.43 -30.86 -32.70
C CYS A 123 -9.39 -31.56 -31.73
N VAL A 124 -9.78 -30.87 -30.66
CA VAL A 124 -10.89 -31.30 -29.80
C VAL A 124 -12.18 -30.81 -30.48
N PRO A 125 -13.05 -31.71 -30.98
CA PRO A 125 -14.30 -31.30 -31.58
C PRO A 125 -15.21 -30.69 -30.51
N THR A 126 -15.58 -29.42 -30.68
CA THR A 126 -16.65 -28.80 -29.90
C THR A 126 -17.98 -29.46 -30.28
N SER A 127 -18.77 -29.84 -29.27
CA SER A 127 -20.12 -30.38 -29.46
C SER A 127 -20.96 -29.36 -30.22
N GLY A 128 -21.19 -29.60 -31.51
CA GLY A 128 -21.71 -28.61 -32.44
C GLY A 128 -21.25 -28.80 -33.89
N GLY A 129 -20.29 -29.69 -34.14
CA GLY A 129 -20.06 -30.29 -35.45
C GLY A 129 -19.72 -29.29 -36.56
N ARG A 130 -18.62 -28.54 -36.38
CA ARG A 130 -17.79 -27.94 -37.46
C ARG A 130 -16.53 -27.30 -36.86
N GLY A 131 -15.41 -28.02 -36.94
CA GLY A 131 -14.03 -27.53 -36.75
C GLY A 131 -13.07 -28.72 -36.95
N CYS A 132 -12.03 -28.71 -37.79
CA CYS A 132 -11.41 -27.72 -38.67
C CYS A 132 -10.95 -28.44 -39.96
N PRO A 133 -10.67 -27.70 -41.06
CA PRO A 133 -9.55 -28.06 -41.91
C PRO A 133 -8.60 -26.87 -42.09
N GLY A 134 -7.42 -26.93 -41.47
CA GLY A 134 -6.21 -26.30 -42.01
C GLY A 134 -5.94 -24.81 -41.78
N GLY A 135 -6.59 -24.12 -40.84
CA GLY A 135 -6.19 -22.74 -40.47
C GLY A 135 -7.25 -21.96 -39.72
#